data_AF-A0A1Q6UF63-F1
#
_entry.id   AF-A0A1Q6UF63-F1
#
_cell.length_a   1.000
_cell.length_b   1.000
_cell.length_c   1.000
_cell.angle_alpha   90.00
_cell.angle_beta   90.00
_cell.angle_gamma   90.00
#
_symmetry.space_group_name_H-M   'P 1'
#
loop_
_entity.id
_entity.type
_entity.pdbx_description
1 polymer ?
#
loop_
_entity_poly.entity_id
_entity_poly.type
_entity_poly.pdbx_seq_one_letter_code
_entity_poly.pdbx_strand_id
1 'polypeptide(L)'
;MELYLFIALFLIYILTSLMADKAVIRKVWLAAFLVSFVVTAVAVSFLRFSNQEVMMNATELSWYYILYLFASLMVVLGVINLWMFRKQVWKTLFAKTSGKDDDEGEEDDE
;
A
#
# COMPACT_ATOMS: atom_id res chain seq x y z
N MET A 1 9.89 -14.01 4.06
CA MET A 1 9.76 -12.85 4.98
C MET A 1 8.52 -12.03 4.65
N GLU A 2 8.19 -11.80 3.37
CA GLU A 2 7.03 -10.97 2.98
C GLU A 2 5.68 -11.55 3.42
N LEU A 3 5.56 -12.87 3.50
CA LEU A 3 4.33 -13.56 3.90
C LEU A 3 3.96 -13.29 5.38
N TYR A 4 4.95 -13.18 6.27
CA TYR A 4 4.71 -12.79 7.67
C TYR A 4 4.26 -11.33 7.78
N LEU A 5 4.86 -10.43 6.99
CA LEU A 5 4.43 -9.03 6.91
C LEU A 5 3.00 -8.91 6.38
N PHE A 6 2.66 -9.71 5.36
CA PHE A 6 1.30 -9.77 4.82
C PHE A 6 0.29 -10.21 5.87
N ILE A 7 0.56 -11.30 6.58
CA ILE A 7 -0.32 -11.80 7.65
C ILE A 7 -0.42 -10.80 8.81
N ALA A 8 0.69 -10.20 9.24
CA ALA A 8 0.70 -9.23 10.32
C ALA A 8 -0.13 -7.99 9.97
N LEU A 9 0.05 -7.43 8.78
CA LEU A 9 -0.74 -6.30 8.30
C LEU A 9 -2.20 -6.68 8.10
N PHE A 10 -2.49 -7.88 7.62
CA PHE A 10 -3.86 -8.36 7.49
C PHE A 10 -4.55 -8.52 8.85
N LEU A 11 -3.85 -9.00 9.88
CA LEU A 11 -4.36 -9.05 11.25
C LEU A 11 -4.62 -7.65 11.82
N ILE A 12 -3.68 -6.71 11.60
CA ILE A 12 -3.87 -5.30 11.99
C ILE A 12 -5.08 -4.71 11.25
N TYR A 13 -5.26 -5.03 9.97
CA TYR A 13 -6.43 -4.61 9.20
C TYR A 13 -7.73 -5.09 9.85
N ILE A 14 -7.82 -6.38 10.18
CA ILE A 14 -8.99 -6.95 10.88
C ILE A 14 -9.22 -6.26 12.22
N LEU A 15 -8.17 -6.05 13.03
CA LEU A 15 -8.26 -5.36 14.31
C LEU A 15 -8.77 -3.93 14.15
N THR A 16 -8.22 -3.17 13.20
CA THR A 16 -8.70 -1.81 12.90
C THR A 16 -10.11 -1.80 12.34
N SER A 17 -10.50 -2.85 11.60
CA SER A 17 -11.84 -3.00 11.04
C SER A 17 -12.92 -3.28 12.08
N LEU A 18 -12.56 -3.83 13.24
CA LEU A 18 -13.48 -4.05 14.34
C LEU A 18 -13.68 -2.81 15.22
N MET A 19 -12.71 -1.90 15.21
CA MET A 19 -12.58 -0.85 16.23
C MET A 19 -12.75 0.56 15.67
N ALA A 20 -12.60 0.77 14.36
CA ALA A 20 -12.63 2.09 13.73
C ALA A 20 -13.64 2.18 12.59
N ASP A 21 -14.15 3.38 12.33
CA ASP A 21 -15.08 3.63 11.24
C ASP A 21 -14.45 3.38 9.86
N LYS A 22 -15.26 2.90 8.92
CA LYS A 22 -14.86 2.61 7.52
C LYS A 22 -14.17 3.82 6.84
N ALA A 23 -14.53 5.04 7.23
CA ALA A 23 -13.89 6.26 6.73
C ALA A 23 -12.48 6.48 7.30
N VAL A 24 -12.28 6.20 8.58
CA VAL A 24 -10.99 6.34 9.27
C VAL A 24 -10.02 5.28 8.76
N ILE A 25 -10.48 4.03 8.59
CA ILE A 25 -9.67 2.93 8.05
C ILE A 25 -9.14 3.31 6.65
N ARG A 26 -10.01 3.77 5.74
CA ARG A 26 -9.58 4.19 4.40
C ARG A 26 -8.50 5.27 4.43
N LYS A 27 -8.65 6.28 5.28
CA LYS A 27 -7.67 7.37 5.40
C LYS A 27 -6.34 6.87 5.97
N VAL A 28 -6.37 6.05 7.03
CA VAL A 28 -5.18 5.53 7.69
C VAL A 28 -4.39 4.60 6.77
N TRP A 29 -5.08 3.69 6.08
CA TRP A 29 -4.45 2.73 5.17
C TRP A 29 -3.90 3.37 3.90
N LEU A 30 -4.56 4.41 3.37
CA LEU A 30 -4.00 5.23 2.29
C LEU A 30 -2.80 6.06 2.76
N ALA A 31 -2.87 6.66 3.95
CA ALA A 31 -1.75 7.41 4.51
C ALA A 31 -0.52 6.52 4.73
N ALA A 32 -0.72 5.31 5.27
CA ALA A 32 0.35 4.32 5.45
C ALA A 32 0.98 3.92 4.10
N PHE A 33 0.16 3.74 3.06
CA PHE A 33 0.65 3.49 1.71
C PHE A 33 1.45 4.67 1.16
N LEU A 34 0.96 5.90 1.32
CA LEU A 34 1.66 7.11 0.87
C LEU A 34 3.02 7.26 1.57
N VAL A 35 3.06 7.04 2.89
CA VAL A 35 4.31 7.11 3.67
C VAL A 35 5.30 6.04 3.20
N SER A 36 4.86 4.79 3.01
CA SER A 36 5.76 3.74 2.51
C SER A 36 6.28 4.03 1.11
N PHE A 37 5.46 4.63 0.24
CA PHE A 37 5.89 5.09 -1.08
C PHE A 37 6.96 6.18 -1.00
N VAL A 38 6.77 7.20 -0.16
CA VAL A 38 7.75 8.29 0.02
C VAL A 38 9.08 7.75 0.54
N VAL A 39 9.05 6.87 1.54
CA VAL A 39 10.29 6.25 2.07
C VAL A 39 11.00 5.40 1.02
N THR A 40 10.24 4.65 0.21
CA THR A 40 10.80 3.88 -0.91
C THR A 40 11.47 4.80 -1.95
N ALA A 41 10.82 5.92 -2.32
CA ALA A 41 11.37 6.88 -3.27
C ALA A 41 12.65 7.55 -2.75
N VAL A 42 12.70 7.88 -1.44
CA VAL A 42 13.90 8.39 -0.78
C VAL A 42 15.01 7.34 -0.81
N ALA A 43 14.73 6.10 -0.43
CA ALA A 43 15.71 5.01 -0.44
C ALA A 43 16.28 4.77 -1.85
N VAL A 44 15.43 4.74 -2.88
CA VAL A 44 15.86 4.62 -4.29
C VAL A 44 16.74 5.80 -4.70
N SER A 45 16.39 7.02 -4.30
CA SER A 45 17.17 8.21 -4.63
C SER A 45 18.57 8.13 -4.03
N PHE A 46 18.68 7.82 -2.72
CA PHE A 46 19.97 7.64 -2.05
C PHE A 46 20.82 6.54 -2.70
N LEU A 47 20.19 5.42 -3.06
CA LEU A 47 20.88 4.34 -3.75
C LEU A 47 21.43 4.80 -5.10
N ARG A 48 20.62 5.49 -5.91
CA ARG A 48 21.01 5.96 -7.25
C ARG A 48 22.17 6.96 -7.19
N PHE A 49 22.25 7.79 -6.15
CA PHE A 49 23.36 8.72 -5.95
C PHE A 49 24.63 8.03 -5.42
N SER A 50 24.50 6.92 -4.67
CA SER A 50 25.63 6.21 -4.06
C SER A 50 26.37 5.25 -5.01
N ASN A 51 25.70 4.72 -6.05
CA ASN A 51 26.24 3.75 -7.03
C ASN A 51 27.43 4.24 -7.91
N GLN A 52 28.13 5.32 -7.55
CA GLN A 52 29.36 5.76 -8.24
C GLN A 52 30.63 5.07 -7.74
N GLU A 53 30.56 4.21 -6.71
CA GLU A 53 31.72 3.50 -6.17
C GLU A 53 31.64 1.98 -6.41
N VAL A 54 32.74 1.39 -6.90
CA VAL A 54 32.86 -0.02 -7.34
C VAL A 54 32.88 -1.03 -6.18
N MET A 55 32.95 -0.56 -4.93
CA MET A 55 32.92 -1.40 -3.73
C MET A 55 31.71 -1.04 -2.88
N MET A 56 30.76 -1.97 -2.77
CA MET A 56 29.51 -1.80 -2.03
C MET A 56 29.82 -1.44 -0.56
N ASN A 57 29.57 -0.19 -0.20
CA ASN A 57 29.85 0.33 1.14
C ASN A 57 28.80 -0.22 2.14
N ALA A 58 29.15 -0.42 3.42
CA ALA A 58 28.24 -0.93 4.44
C ALA A 58 26.95 -0.08 4.58
N THR A 59 27.06 1.21 4.26
CA THR A 59 25.93 2.14 4.20
C THR A 59 24.96 1.79 3.07
N GLU A 60 25.44 1.39 1.89
CA GLU A 60 24.59 1.00 0.75
C GLU A 60 23.81 -0.28 1.04
N LEU A 61 24.44 -1.24 1.73
CA LEU A 61 23.79 -2.47 2.15
C LEU A 61 22.59 -2.17 3.07
N SER A 62 22.76 -1.22 4.01
CA SER A 62 21.68 -0.78 4.90
C SER A 62 20.51 -0.14 4.14
N TRP A 63 20.82 0.68 3.13
CA TRP A 63 19.80 1.29 2.26
C TRP A 63 19.06 0.27 1.40
N TYR A 64 19.75 -0.77 0.89
CA TYR A 64 19.12 -1.89 0.20
C TYR A 64 18.14 -2.66 1.09
N TYR A 65 18.47 -2.89 2.36
CA TYR A 65 17.55 -3.52 3.32
C TYR A 65 16.31 -2.66 3.59
N ILE A 66 16.50 -1.35 3.77
CA ILE A 66 15.38 -0.40 3.92
C ILE A 66 14.50 -0.42 2.68
N LEU A 67 15.10 -0.36 1.49
CA LEU A 67 14.37 -0.41 0.23
C LEU A 67 13.60 -1.71 0.09
N TYR A 68 14.20 -2.86 0.39
CA TYR A 68 13.52 -4.16 0.32
C TYR A 68 12.34 -4.25 1.31
N LEU A 69 12.53 -3.77 2.55
CA LEU A 69 11.47 -3.73 3.56
C LEU A 69 10.32 -2.80 3.16
N PHE A 70 10.62 -1.57 2.72
CA PHE A 70 9.59 -0.60 2.36
C PHE A 70 8.93 -0.91 1.02
N ALA A 71 9.66 -1.48 0.06
CA ALA A 71 9.09 -1.96 -1.20
C ALA A 71 8.14 -3.13 -0.96
N SER A 72 8.51 -4.11 -0.11
CA SER A 72 7.61 -5.22 0.25
C SER A 72 6.37 -4.72 1.01
N LEU A 73 6.53 -3.78 1.95
CA LEU A 73 5.42 -3.08 2.60
C LEU A 73 4.51 -2.37 1.61
N MET A 74 5.08 -1.66 0.64
CA MET A 74 4.33 -0.94 -0.39
C MET A 74 3.49 -1.90 -1.23
N VAL A 75 4.04 -3.07 -1.60
CA VAL A 75 3.29 -4.10 -2.35
C VAL A 75 2.11 -4.61 -1.52
N VAL A 76 2.32 -4.96 -0.25
CA VAL A 76 1.26 -5.47 0.63
C VAL A 76 0.18 -4.41 0.87
N LEU A 77 0.58 -3.19 1.23
CA LEU A 77 -0.33 -2.06 1.43
C LEU A 77 -1.08 -1.70 0.13
N GLY A 78 -0.42 -1.84 -1.02
CA GLY A 78 -1.02 -1.66 -2.34
C GLY A 78 -2.13 -2.68 -2.59
N VAL A 79 -1.89 -3.96 -2.32
CA VAL A 79 -2.90 -5.03 -2.46
C VAL A 79 -4.09 -4.79 -1.53
N ILE A 80 -3.84 -4.43 -0.27
CA ILE A 80 -4.91 -4.16 0.71
C ILE A 80 -5.73 -2.94 0.28
N ASN A 81 -5.09 -1.85 -0.13
CA ASN A 81 -5.79 -0.66 -0.64
C ASN A 81 -6.58 -0.97 -1.92
N LEU A 82 -6.02 -1.76 -2.86
CA LEU A 82 -6.73 -2.16 -4.07
C LEU A 82 -7.99 -2.98 -3.75
N TRP A 83 -7.90 -3.87 -2.76
CA TRP A 83 -9.05 -4.63 -2.28
C TRP A 83 -10.08 -3.73 -1.59
N MET A 84 -9.63 -2.80 -0.77
CA MET A 84 -10.48 -1.84 -0.06
C MET A 84 -11.28 -0.97 -1.03
N PHE A 85 -10.66 -0.54 -2.13
CA PHE A 85 -11.27 0.25 -3.20
C PHE A 85 -11.77 -0.58 -4.37
N ARG A 86 -11.90 -1.91 -4.23
CA ARG A 86 -12.17 -2.83 -5.36
C ARG A 86 -13.35 -2.40 -6.23
N LYS A 87 -14.46 -1.95 -5.63
CA LYS A 87 -15.65 -1.48 -6.37
C LYS A 87 -15.35 -0.22 -7.20
N GLN A 88 -14.61 0.73 -6.64
CA GLN A 88 -14.24 1.96 -7.35
C GLN A 88 -13.21 1.69 -8.45
N VAL A 89 -12.19 0.86 -8.17
CA VAL A 89 -11.18 0.46 -9.15
C VAL A 89 -11.81 -0.30 -10.31
N TRP A 90 -12.73 -1.22 -10.05
CA TRP A 90 -13.48 -1.90 -11.11
C TRP A 90 -14.37 -0.95 -11.91
N LYS A 91 -15.05 0.00 -11.26
CA LYS A 91 -15.84 1.01 -11.97
C LYS A 91 -14.93 1.88 -12.87
N THR A 92 -13.80 2.37 -12.38
CA THR A 92 -12.90 3.19 -13.21
C THR A 92 -12.25 2.41 -14.36
N LEU A 93 -11.89 1.14 -14.15
CA LEU A 93 -11.21 0.33 -15.16
C LEU A 93 -12.18 -0.37 -16.15
N PHE A 94 -13.38 -0.75 -15.72
CA PHE A 94 -14.34 -1.54 -16.51
C PHE A 94 -15.67 -0.83 -16.81
N ALA A 95 -16.02 0.30 -16.16
CA ALA A 95 -17.24 1.05 -16.54
C ALA A 95 -17.10 1.77 -17.88
N LYS A 96 -15.90 1.84 -18.47
CA LYS A 96 -15.75 2.30 -19.85
C LYS A 96 -16.18 1.25 -20.89
N THR A 97 -16.31 -0.03 -20.50
CA THR A 97 -16.64 -1.13 -21.42
C THR A 97 -18.01 -1.77 -21.19
N SER A 98 -18.67 -1.52 -20.07
CA SER A 98 -20.05 -1.98 -19.85
C SER A 98 -20.92 -0.80 -19.44
N GLY A 99 -21.61 -0.23 -20.42
CA GLY A 99 -22.76 0.65 -20.18
C GLY A 99 -23.90 -0.17 -19.59
N LYS A 100 -23.81 -0.48 -18.31
CA LYS A 100 -24.93 -1.01 -17.55
C LYS A 100 -24.97 -0.31 -16.21
N ASP A 101 -25.92 0.62 -16.15
CA ASP A 101 -26.49 1.16 -14.94
C ASP A 101 -26.76 0.00 -13.98
N ASP A 102 -26.19 0.05 -12.79
CA ASP A 102 -26.77 -0.54 -11.59
C ASP A 102 -26.54 0.50 -10.48
N ASP A 103 -27.52 1.38 -10.43
CA ASP A 103 -27.87 2.21 -9.29
C ASP A 103 -28.37 1.26 -8.20
N GLU A 104 -27.46 0.78 -7.35
CA GLU A 104 -27.82 0.25 -6.05
C GLU A 104 -27.13 1.13 -5.01
N GLY A 105 -27.91 2.11 -4.54
CA GLY A 105 -27.75 2.71 -3.23
C GLY A 105 -27.94 1.68 -2.11
N GLU A 106 -27.97 2.20 -0.89
CA GLU A 106 -28.18 1.49 0.39
C GLU A 106 -26.86 0.91 0.97
N GLU A 107 -26.39 1.26 2.17
CA GLU A 107 -27.01 1.97 3.30
C GLU A 107 -25.94 2.84 4.00
N ASP A 108 -26.33 4.08 4.29
CA ASP A 108 -25.92 4.75 5.51
C ASP A 108 -26.36 3.86 6.68
N ASP A 109 -25.42 3.39 7.48
CA ASP A 109 -25.74 2.87 8.81
C ASP A 109 -24.94 3.67 9.83
N GLU A 110 -25.73 4.21 10.76
CA GLU A 110 -25.49 5.18 11.83
C GLU A 110 -24.18 5.04 12.63
#